data_AF-A0A3D1IWA1-F1
#
_entry.id   AF-A0A3D1IWA1-F1
#
_cell.length_a   1.000
_cell.length_b   1.000
_cell.length_c   1.000
_cell.angle_alpha   90.00
_cell.angle_beta   90.00
_cell.angle_gamma   90.00
#
_symmetry.space_group_name_H-M   'P 1'
#
loop_
_entity.id
_entity.type
_entity.pdbx_description
1 polymer ?
#
loop_
_entity_poly.entity_id
_entity_poly.type
_entity_poly.pdbx_seq_one_letter_code
_entity_poly.pdbx_strand_id
1 'polypeptide(L)'
;MEPIMRTRDKLAAELRKVAAIASPENAAKYEAFAVRALTGEFDDYADTYVCPITQLHSELCAAGFTQFAKRVAQGEFDATKEESDEWAASPAGQECLGHLSPDVQAIMFGRVTKRDLN
;
A
#
# COMPACT_ATOMS: atom_id res chain seq x y z
N MET A 1 4.35 3.75 23.10
CA MET A 1 4.60 3.50 21.67
C MET A 1 3.93 4.62 20.92
N GLU A 2 4.66 5.35 20.09
CA GLU A 2 4.06 6.29 19.13
C GLU A 2 3.07 5.51 18.24
N PRO A 3 1.91 6.07 17.91
CA PRO A 3 0.97 5.43 16.99
C PRO A 3 1.65 5.25 15.62
N ILE A 4 1.58 4.03 15.08
CA ILE A 4 2.11 3.71 13.75
C ILE A 4 1.32 4.52 12.72
N MET A 5 2.02 5.35 11.94
CA MET A 5 1.42 6.05 10.80
C MET A 5 1.16 5.03 9.70
N ARG A 6 -0.12 4.77 9.41
CA ARG A 6 -0.56 3.83 8.37
C ARG A 6 -0.33 4.40 6.98
N THR A 7 -0.27 3.52 5.99
CA THR A 7 -0.11 3.89 4.58
C THR A 7 -1.18 4.88 4.12
N ARG A 8 -2.47 4.57 4.37
CA ARG A 8 -3.60 5.48 4.12
C ARG A 8 -3.42 6.88 4.71
N ASP A 9 -2.91 6.97 5.94
CA ASP A 9 -2.76 8.24 6.65
C ASP A 9 -1.61 9.06 6.06
N LYS A 10 -0.48 8.40 5.79
CA LYS A 10 0.69 9.01 5.15
C LYS A 10 0.34 9.50 3.74
N LEU A 11 -0.29 8.67 2.92
CA LEU A 11 -0.67 9.01 1.56
C LEU A 11 -1.65 10.19 1.52
N ALA A 12 -2.71 10.15 2.34
CA ALA A 12 -3.68 11.23 2.43
C ALA A 12 -3.03 12.55 2.89
N ALA A 13 -2.13 12.49 3.88
CA ALA A 13 -1.41 13.67 4.36
C ALA A 13 -0.50 14.28 3.28
N GLU A 14 0.24 13.46 2.54
CA GLU A 14 1.12 13.94 1.47
C GLU A 14 0.33 14.52 0.29
N LEU A 15 -0.79 13.91 -0.10
CA LEU A 15 -1.69 14.46 -1.12
C LEU A 15 -2.23 15.84 -0.71
N ARG A 16 -2.61 16.01 0.56
CA ARG A 16 -3.07 17.30 1.12
C ARG A 16 -1.99 18.37 1.16
N LYS A 17 -0.75 18.00 1.48
CA LYS A 17 0.39 18.94 1.42
C LYS A 17 0.57 19.50 0.03
N VAL A 18 0.44 18.66 -1.00
CA VAL A 18 0.54 19.10 -2.40
C VAL A 18 -0.69 19.91 -2.82
N ALA A 19 -1.89 19.53 -2.37
CA ALA A 19 -3.11 20.28 -2.63
C ALA A 19 -3.00 21.74 -2.11
N ALA A 20 -2.43 21.95 -0.93
CA ALA A 20 -2.29 23.27 -0.30
C ALA A 20 -1.44 24.28 -1.10
N ILE A 21 -0.57 23.81 -1.99
CA ILE A 21 0.30 24.65 -2.83
C ILE A 21 -0.06 24.60 -4.32
N ALA A 22 -1.07 23.80 -4.70
CA ALA A 22 -1.51 23.66 -6.08
C ALA A 22 -2.49 24.78 -6.48
N SER A 23 -2.69 24.96 -7.78
CA SER A 23 -3.81 25.76 -8.31
C SER A 23 -5.15 25.21 -7.80
N PRO A 24 -6.20 26.04 -7.60
CA PRO A 24 -7.48 25.59 -7.04
C PRO A 24 -8.08 24.35 -7.72
N GLU A 25 -8.00 24.25 -9.04
CA GLU A 25 -8.51 23.09 -9.79
C GLU A 25 -7.76 21.79 -9.42
N ASN A 26 -6.43 21.83 -9.41
CA ASN A 26 -5.61 20.68 -9.04
C ASN A 26 -5.69 20.36 -7.55
N ALA A 27 -5.83 21.38 -6.70
CA ALA A 27 -6.03 21.19 -5.26
C ALA A 27 -7.28 20.36 -4.98
N ALA A 28 -8.40 20.63 -5.68
CA ALA A 28 -9.62 19.83 -5.54
C ALA A 28 -9.42 18.37 -5.97
N LYS A 29 -8.66 18.12 -7.05
CA LYS A 29 -8.33 16.75 -7.49
C LYS A 29 -7.43 16.02 -6.49
N TYR A 30 -6.40 16.67 -5.97
CA TYR A 30 -5.54 16.09 -4.92
C TYR A 30 -6.32 15.80 -3.64
N GLU A 31 -7.24 16.67 -3.22
CA GLU A 31 -8.10 16.41 -2.06
C GLU A 31 -9.03 15.20 -2.32
N ALA A 32 -9.58 15.06 -3.52
CA ALA A 32 -10.39 13.90 -3.87
C ALA A 32 -9.60 12.59 -3.75
N PHE A 33 -8.33 12.58 -4.20
CA PHE A 33 -7.44 11.44 -3.96
C PHE A 33 -7.14 11.25 -2.47
N ALA A 34 -6.93 12.33 -1.70
CA ALA A 34 -6.62 12.23 -0.28
C ALA A 34 -7.78 11.63 0.53
N VAL A 35 -9.02 12.00 0.20
CA VAL A 35 -10.22 11.42 0.83
C VAL A 35 -10.33 9.92 0.54
N ARG A 36 -10.08 9.51 -0.71
CA ARG A 36 -10.06 8.10 -1.11
C ARG A 36 -8.91 7.32 -0.47
N ALA A 37 -7.71 7.90 -0.43
CA ALA A 37 -6.57 7.29 0.25
C ALA A 37 -6.88 7.02 1.72
N LEU A 38 -7.53 7.95 2.43
CA LEU A 38 -7.83 7.82 3.85
C LEU A 38 -8.81 6.67 4.17
N THR A 39 -9.62 6.23 3.22
CA THR A 39 -10.48 5.04 3.41
C THR A 39 -9.70 3.73 3.34
N GLY A 40 -8.43 3.76 2.91
CA GLY A 40 -7.62 2.60 2.60
C GLY A 40 -7.82 2.06 1.18
N GLU A 41 -8.47 2.82 0.28
CA GLU A 41 -8.77 2.37 -1.09
C GLU A 41 -7.51 1.92 -1.87
N PHE A 42 -6.36 2.52 -1.54
CA PHE A 42 -5.08 2.28 -2.21
C PHE A 42 -4.07 1.52 -1.35
N ASP A 43 -4.47 0.99 -0.20
CA ASP A 43 -3.57 0.20 0.66
C ASP A 43 -3.22 -1.12 -0.04
N ASP A 44 -1.98 -1.61 0.11
CA ASP A 44 -1.50 -2.84 -0.56
C ASP A 44 -2.34 -4.09 -0.26
N TYR A 45 -3.02 -4.09 0.89
CA TYR A 45 -3.85 -5.19 1.37
C TYR A 45 -5.36 -4.95 1.21
N ALA A 46 -5.77 -3.92 0.46
CA ALA A 46 -7.16 -3.63 0.17
C ALA A 46 -7.72 -4.50 -0.97
N ASP A 47 -8.95 -4.99 -0.82
CA ASP A 47 -9.62 -5.82 -1.84
C ASP A 47 -10.23 -5.03 -3.01
N THR A 48 -10.17 -3.69 -2.97
CA THR A 48 -10.82 -2.82 -3.97
C THR A 48 -10.25 -3.03 -5.38
N TYR A 49 -8.93 -3.22 -5.47
CA TYR A 49 -8.22 -3.39 -6.74
C TYR A 49 -7.25 -4.56 -6.63
N VAL A 50 -6.97 -5.23 -7.76
CA VAL A 50 -5.96 -6.30 -7.83
C VAL A 50 -4.56 -5.79 -7.49
N CYS A 51 -4.26 -4.55 -7.85
CA CYS A 51 -3.01 -3.87 -7.48
C CYS A 51 -3.29 -2.40 -7.15
N PRO A 52 -3.65 -2.09 -5.89
CA PRO A 52 -4.13 -0.76 -5.47
C PRO A 52 -3.14 0.38 -5.74
N ILE A 53 -1.85 0.18 -5.45
CA ILE A 53 -0.80 1.17 -5.73
C ILE A 53 -0.61 1.42 -7.23
N THR A 54 -0.74 0.40 -8.08
CA THR A 54 -0.67 0.56 -9.54
C THR A 54 -1.89 1.30 -10.08
N GLN A 55 -3.07 1.06 -9.49
CA GLN A 55 -4.29 1.80 -9.82
C GLN A 55 -4.11 3.28 -9.49
N LEU A 56 -3.64 3.61 -8.28
CA LEU A 56 -3.33 4.98 -7.87
C LEU A 56 -2.34 5.66 -8.82
N HIS A 57 -1.23 4.99 -9.15
CA HIS A 57 -0.24 5.50 -10.09
C HIS A 57 -0.87 5.87 -11.44
N SER A 58 -1.73 4.99 -11.98
CA SER A 58 -2.39 5.18 -13.27
C SER A 58 -3.36 6.36 -13.25
N GLU A 59 -4.15 6.48 -12.18
CA GLU A 59 -5.09 7.60 -12.01
C GLU A 59 -4.38 8.95 -11.82
N LEU A 60 -3.29 8.98 -11.04
CA LEU A 60 -2.46 10.18 -10.88
C LEU A 60 -1.84 10.59 -12.22
N CYS A 61 -1.35 9.63 -13.02
CA CYS A 61 -0.84 9.90 -14.36
C CYS A 61 -1.93 10.48 -15.27
N ALA A 62 -3.13 9.90 -15.27
CA ALA A 62 -4.26 10.38 -16.05
C ALA A 62 -4.71 11.79 -15.64
N ALA A 63 -4.57 12.14 -14.35
CA ALA A 63 -4.82 13.49 -13.83
C ALA A 63 -3.68 14.49 -14.12
N GLY A 64 -2.57 14.05 -14.72
CA GLY A 64 -1.38 14.87 -15.00
C GLY A 64 -0.43 15.04 -13.80
N PHE A 65 -0.63 14.30 -12.71
CA PHE A 65 0.16 14.38 -11.47
C PHE A 65 1.39 13.46 -11.47
N THR A 66 2.15 13.51 -12.56
CA THR A 66 3.26 12.59 -12.85
C THR A 66 4.37 12.60 -11.80
N GLN A 67 4.63 13.73 -11.14
CA GLN A 67 5.62 13.82 -10.06
C GLN A 67 5.17 13.08 -8.80
N PHE A 68 3.89 13.18 -8.44
CA PHE A 68 3.35 12.40 -7.31
C PHE A 68 3.26 10.93 -7.68
N ALA A 69 2.83 10.61 -8.91
CA ALA A 69 2.82 9.24 -9.41
C ALA A 69 4.20 8.59 -9.33
N LYS A 70 5.28 9.33 -9.64
CA LYS A 70 6.65 8.81 -9.49
C LYS A 70 6.98 8.40 -8.04
N ARG A 71 6.54 9.17 -7.04
CA ARG A 71 6.74 8.83 -5.62
C ARG A 71 6.03 7.53 -5.25
N VAL A 72 4.80 7.37 -5.72
CA VAL A 72 4.02 6.12 -5.59
C VAL A 72 4.77 4.95 -6.22
N ALA A 73 5.26 5.09 -7.46
CA ALA A 73 6.01 4.05 -8.15
C ALA A 73 7.37 3.73 -7.50
N GLN A 74 7.90 4.60 -6.66
CA GLN A 74 9.15 4.40 -5.91
C GLN A 74 8.94 3.68 -4.57
N GLY A 75 7.71 3.29 -4.26
CA GLY A 75 7.36 2.60 -3.02
C GLY A 75 7.34 3.52 -1.80
N GLU A 76 7.19 4.84 -1.99
CA GLU A 76 7.12 5.77 -0.85
C GLU A 76 5.91 5.49 0.05
N PHE A 77 4.86 4.90 -0.52
CA PHE A 77 3.60 4.59 0.15
C PHE A 77 3.32 3.09 0.18
N ASP A 78 4.36 2.25 0.12
CA ASP A 78 4.20 0.80 0.34
C ASP A 78 3.89 0.53 1.81
N ALA A 79 3.13 -0.55 2.05
CA ALA A 79 2.74 -0.98 3.37
C ALA A 79 3.96 -1.23 4.28
N THR A 80 3.84 -0.84 5.55
CA THR A 80 4.90 -1.13 6.52
C THR A 80 4.94 -2.62 6.87
N LYS A 81 6.04 -3.07 7.49
CA LYS A 81 6.13 -4.43 8.00
C LYS A 81 4.99 -4.75 8.97
N GLU A 82 4.61 -3.80 9.83
CA GLU A 82 3.55 -3.98 10.81
C GLU A 82 2.19 -4.14 10.12
N GLU A 83 1.90 -3.36 9.08
CA GLU A 83 0.70 -3.55 8.25
C GLU A 83 0.70 -4.92 7.55
N SER A 84 1.87 -5.35 7.06
CA SER A 84 2.05 -6.69 6.49
C SER A 84 1.81 -7.80 7.50
N ASP A 85 2.34 -7.68 8.72
CA ASP A 85 2.19 -8.69 9.77
C ASP A 85 0.73 -8.76 10.25
N GLU A 86 0.06 -7.61 10.37
CA GLU A 86 -1.37 -7.54 10.70
C GLU A 86 -2.23 -8.22 9.64
N TRP A 87 -1.99 -7.94 8.35
CA TRP A 87 -2.69 -8.61 7.26
C TRP A 87 -2.39 -10.11 7.25
N ALA A 88 -1.13 -10.51 7.44
CA ALA A 88 -0.74 -11.91 7.47
C ALA A 88 -1.44 -12.67 8.61
N ALA A 89 -1.71 -12.01 9.75
CA ALA A 89 -2.46 -12.58 10.86
C ALA A 89 -3.99 -12.59 10.66
N SER A 90 -4.50 -11.90 9.64
CA SER A 90 -5.94 -11.83 9.34
C SER A 90 -6.47 -13.15 8.74
N PRO A 91 -7.80 -13.40 8.76
CA PRO A 91 -8.38 -14.57 8.11
C PRO A 91 -8.02 -14.68 6.62
N ALA A 92 -8.05 -13.58 5.88
CA ALA A 92 -7.70 -13.55 4.46
C ALA A 92 -6.20 -13.86 4.23
N GLY A 93 -5.33 -13.28 5.05
CA GLY A 93 -3.89 -13.58 5.01
C GLY A 93 -3.59 -15.04 5.32
N GLN A 94 -4.21 -15.59 6.37
CA GLN A 94 -4.06 -17.00 6.75
C GLN A 94 -4.61 -17.95 5.67
N GLU A 95 -5.75 -17.63 5.05
CA GLU A 95 -6.29 -18.39 3.93
C GLU A 95 -5.33 -18.37 2.73
N CYS A 96 -4.81 -17.19 2.35
CA CYS A 96 -3.84 -17.06 1.27
C CYS A 96 -2.56 -17.87 1.54
N LEU A 97 -1.99 -17.73 2.74
CA LEU A 97 -0.80 -18.47 3.18
C LEU A 97 -1.05 -19.98 3.25
N GLY A 98 -2.28 -20.41 3.55
CA GLY A 98 -2.70 -21.81 3.58
C GLY A 98 -2.64 -22.52 2.22
N HIS A 99 -2.65 -21.78 1.11
CA HIS A 99 -2.48 -22.33 -0.24
C HIS A 99 -1.02 -22.63 -0.60
N LEU A 100 -0.06 -22.18 0.21
CA LEU A 100 1.36 -22.47 0.01
C LEU A 100 1.67 -23.90 0.45
N SER A 101 2.61 -24.56 -0.25
CA SER A 101 3.07 -25.89 0.18
C SER A 101 3.76 -25.82 1.56
N PRO A 102 3.76 -26.92 2.33
CA PRO A 102 4.44 -26.97 3.63
C PRO A 102 5.91 -26.52 3.56
N ASP A 103 6.63 -26.87 2.49
CA ASP A 103 8.02 -26.48 2.28
C ASP A 103 8.17 -24.96 2.08
N VAL A 104 7.27 -24.34 1.29
CA VAL A 104 7.27 -22.89 1.07
C VAL A 104 6.91 -22.14 2.35
N GLN A 105 5.92 -22.64 3.11
CA GLN A 105 5.60 -22.08 4.44
C GLN A 105 6.80 -22.18 5.38
N ALA A 106 7.48 -23.33 5.41
CA ALA A 106 8.64 -23.54 6.25
C ALA A 106 9.80 -22.58 5.93
N ILE A 107 10.04 -22.28 4.64
CA ILE A 107 11.02 -21.28 4.20
C ILE A 107 10.57 -19.86 4.60
N MET A 108 9.33 -19.47 4.29
CA MET A 108 8.82 -18.12 4.59
C MET A 108 8.86 -17.79 6.08
N PHE A 109 8.55 -18.76 6.94
CA PHE A 109 8.55 -18.58 8.39
C PHE A 109 9.87 -18.99 9.06
N GLY A 110 10.93 -19.22 8.27
CA GLY A 110 12.28 -19.52 8.77
C GLY A 110 12.39 -20.80 9.61
N ARG A 111 11.45 -21.74 9.45
CA ARG A 111 11.44 -23.04 10.12
C ARG A 111 12.43 -24.03 9.49
N VAL A 112 12.79 -23.78 8.24
CA VAL A 112 13.70 -24.59 7.42
C VAL A 112 14.49 -23.63 6.53
N THR A 113 15.80 -23.83 6.41
CA THR A 113 16.67 -23.01 5.56
C THR A 113 16.84 -23.66 4.18
N LYS A 114 17.26 -22.89 3.17
CA LYS A 114 17.61 -23.44 1.83
C LYS A 114 18.62 -24.60 1.87
N ARG A 115 19.39 -24.75 2.96
CA ARG A 115 20.35 -25.85 3.15
C ARG A 115 19.69 -27.18 3.54
N ASP A 116 18.48 -27.13 4.08
CA ASP A 116 17.77 -28.30 4.60
C ASP A 116 16.88 -28.97 3.51
N LEU A 117 16.84 -28.41 2.30
CA LEU A 117 16.09 -28.91 1.14
C LEU A 117 16.98 -29.64 0.11
N ASN A 118 18.22 -29.95 0.48
CA ASN A 118 19.17 -30.72 -0.33
C ASN A 118 19.13 -32.22 0.04
#